data_AF-A0A4V6REJ7-F1
#
_entry.id   AF-A0A4V6REJ7-F1
#
_cell.length_a   1.000
_cell.length_b   1.000
_cell.length_c   1.000
_cell.angle_alpha   90.00
_cell.angle_beta   90.00
_cell.angle_gamma   90.00
#
_symmetry.space_group_name_H-M   'P 1'
#
loop_
_entity.id
_entity.type
_entity.pdbx_description
1 polymer ?
#
loop_
_entity_poly.entity_id
_entity_poly.type
_entity_poly.pdbx_seq_one_letter_code
_entity_poly.pdbx_strand_id
1 'polypeptide(L)'
;MDSTPRIIYHQLKTKLRQCYSQHKTLQDFIPNLQPKKEFLLAFLTSPSMPTDNNASERAVQPVKAKMKVSGQFKNSDGAYTTLHSIIQTARKNNRNPFAALAEFARR
;
A
#
# COMPACT_ATOMS: atom_id res chain seq x y z
N MET A 1 16.91 -11.18 22.03
CA MET A 1 17.21 -9.96 21.25
C MET A 1 16.00 -9.60 20.39
N ASP A 2 14.86 -9.24 21.01
CA ASP A 2 13.56 -9.29 20.32
C ASP A 2 12.72 -8.00 20.50
N SER A 3 13.38 -6.84 20.50
CA SER A 3 12.77 -5.56 20.89
C SER A 3 12.73 -4.48 19.79
N THR A 4 13.37 -4.70 18.65
CA THR A 4 13.73 -3.64 17.70
C THR A 4 12.55 -2.95 17.01
N PRO A 5 11.55 -3.67 16.45
CA PRO A 5 10.46 -3.04 15.68
C PRO A 5 9.45 -2.31 16.56
N ARG A 6 9.17 -2.86 17.75
CA ARG A 6 8.26 -2.23 18.73
C ARG A 6 8.85 -0.93 19.28
N ILE A 7 10.15 -0.90 19.56
CA ILE A 7 10.84 0.31 20.01
C ILE A 7 10.81 1.39 18.93
N ILE A 8 11.11 1.02 17.68
CA ILE A 8 11.10 1.98 16.56
C ILE A 8 9.69 2.53 16.31
N TYR A 9 8.66 1.67 16.34
CA TYR A 9 7.27 2.15 16.24
C TYR A 9 6.90 3.07 17.40
N HIS A 10 7.34 2.76 18.62
CA HIS A 10 7.08 3.60 19.79
C HIS A 10 7.76 4.97 19.67
N GLN A 11 9.04 5.01 19.26
CA GLN A 11 9.77 6.24 19.00
C GLN A 11 9.11 7.08 17.90
N LEU A 12 8.71 6.45 16.79
CA LEU A 12 7.97 7.09 15.70
C LEU A 12 6.65 7.70 16.21
N LYS A 13 5.88 6.92 16.97
CA LYS A 13 4.59 7.36 17.54
C LYS A 13 4.77 8.53 18.51
N THR A 14 5.82 8.51 19.32
CA THR A 14 6.13 9.59 20.27
C THR A 14 6.51 10.88 19.54
N LYS A 15 7.36 10.80 18.50
CA LYS A 15 7.68 11.97 17.66
C LYS A 15 6.45 12.51 16.92
N LEU A 16 5.61 11.64 16.36
CA LEU A 16 4.37 12.05 15.70
C LEU A 16 3.36 12.69 16.68
N ARG A 17 3.33 12.24 17.95
CA ARG A 17 2.51 12.84 19.01
C ARG A 17 2.97 14.24 19.42
N GLN A 18 4.26 14.54 19.35
CA GLN A 18 4.78 15.84 19.76
C GLN A 18 4.27 16.98 18.86
N CYS A 19 3.94 16.68 17.60
CA CYS A 19 3.37 17.63 16.62
C CYS A 19 1.84 17.49 16.45
N TYR A 20 1.22 16.55 17.17
CA TYR A 20 -0.19 16.14 17.01
C TYR A 20 -1.21 17.22 17.41
N SER A 21 -0.88 18.03 18.41
CA SER A 21 -1.78 19.10 18.89
C SER A 21 -1.88 20.26 17.92
N GLN A 22 -0.90 20.45 17.03
CA GLN A 22 -0.78 21.63 16.17
C GLN A 22 -1.31 21.41 14.75
N HIS A 23 -1.50 20.16 14.31
CA HIS A 23 -1.87 19.86 12.93
C HIS A 23 -3.05 18.89 12.83
N LYS A 24 -4.20 19.40 12.40
CA LYS A 24 -5.42 18.62 12.13
C LYS A 24 -5.18 17.44 11.18
N THR A 25 -4.33 17.60 10.18
CA THR A 25 -3.95 16.52 9.25
C THR A 25 -3.27 15.33 9.95
N LEU A 26 -2.48 15.58 11.00
CA LEU A 26 -1.85 14.53 11.80
C LEU A 26 -2.84 13.83 12.73
N GLN A 27 -3.89 14.55 13.16
CA GLN A 27 -4.96 14.00 13.98
C GLN A 27 -5.77 12.94 13.23
N ASP A 28 -5.98 13.13 11.93
CA ASP A 28 -6.64 12.14 11.08
C ASP A 28 -5.67 11.04 10.61
N PHE A 29 -4.40 11.39 10.37
CA PHE A 29 -3.41 10.45 9.86
C PHE A 29 -3.04 9.34 10.87
N ILE A 30 -2.76 9.70 12.13
CA ILE A 30 -2.26 8.73 13.13
C ILE A 30 -3.26 7.58 13.41
N PRO A 31 -4.57 7.82 13.60
CA PRO A 31 -5.57 6.76 13.77
C PRO A 31 -5.66 5.85 12.55
N ASN A 32 -5.54 6.39 11.34
CA ASN A 32 -5.56 5.62 10.10
C ASN A 32 -4.28 4.78 9.88
N LEU A 33 -3.18 5.18 10.50
CA LEU A 33 -1.89 4.49 10.48
C LEU A 33 -1.80 3.34 11.49
N GLN A 34 -2.44 3.50 12.67
CA GLN A 34 -2.46 2.52 13.76
C GLN A 34 -2.77 1.07 13.32
N PRO A 35 -3.83 0.78 12.54
CA PRO A 35 -4.14 -0.58 12.12
C PRO A 35 -3.10 -1.16 11.14
N LYS A 36 -2.28 -0.32 10.50
CA LYS A 36 -1.28 -0.73 9.50
C LYS A 36 0.14 -0.77 10.06
N LYS A 37 0.32 -0.55 11.37
CA LYS A 37 1.62 -0.41 12.03
C LYS A 37 2.58 -1.58 11.78
N GLU A 38 2.05 -2.79 11.67
CA GLU A 38 2.84 -4.01 11.49
C GLU A 38 3.39 -4.13 10.07
N PHE A 39 2.64 -3.63 9.09
CA PHE A 39 3.08 -3.59 7.68
C PHE A 39 4.03 -2.42 7.39
N LEU A 40 3.90 -1.33 8.15
CA LEU A 40 4.68 -0.11 7.95
C LEU A 40 6.18 -0.30 8.19
N LEU A 41 6.52 -1.20 9.12
CA LEU A 41 7.88 -1.50 9.54
C LEU A 41 8.28 -2.95 9.26
N ALA A 42 7.52 -3.67 8.43
CA ALA A 42 7.78 -5.08 8.16
C ALA A 42 9.15 -5.33 7.49
N PHE A 43 9.74 -4.33 6.83
CA PHE A 43 11.10 -4.42 6.28
C PHE A 43 12.18 -4.49 7.38
N LEU A 44 11.88 -4.06 8.61
CA LEU A 44 12.80 -4.16 9.75
C LEU A 44 12.88 -5.57 10.33
N THR A 45 11.87 -6.40 10.10
CA THR A 45 11.80 -7.78 10.59
C THR A 45 11.98 -8.83 9.50
N SER A 46 11.70 -8.45 8.25
CA SER A 46 11.72 -9.36 7.10
C SER A 46 12.76 -8.88 6.10
N PRO A 47 14.00 -9.41 6.13
CA PRO A 47 15.07 -9.00 5.21
C PRO A 47 14.73 -9.19 3.73
N SER A 48 13.78 -10.07 3.41
CA SER A 48 13.29 -10.31 2.05
C SER A 48 12.39 -9.19 1.52
N MET A 49 11.96 -8.26 2.36
CA MET A 49 11.06 -7.18 1.97
C MET A 49 11.88 -5.91 1.65
N PRO A 50 11.61 -5.25 0.51
CA PRO A 50 12.32 -4.03 0.17
C PRO A 50 12.01 -2.91 1.18
N THR A 51 12.99 -2.03 1.39
CA THR A 51 12.87 -0.88 2.31
C THR A 51 11.96 0.23 1.76
N ASP A 52 11.61 0.17 0.47
CA ASP A 52 10.78 1.14 -0.21
C ASP A 52 9.54 0.49 -0.86
N ASN A 53 8.59 1.34 -1.26
CA ASN A 53 7.35 0.96 -1.94
C ASN A 53 7.40 1.21 -3.46
N ASN A 54 8.58 1.45 -4.05
CA ASN A 54 8.73 1.93 -5.43
C ASN A 54 8.05 1.02 -6.46
N ALA A 55 8.14 -0.29 -6.27
CA ALA A 55 7.50 -1.27 -7.15
C ALA A 55 5.96 -1.11 -7.15
N SER A 56 5.37 -0.85 -5.98
CA SER A 56 3.93 -0.62 -5.84
C SER A 56 3.51 0.72 -6.42
N GLU A 57 4.32 1.77 -6.27
CA GLU A 57 4.06 3.08 -6.89
C GLU A 57 4.10 3.01 -8.42
N ARG A 58 5.13 2.36 -8.97
CA ARG A 58 5.24 2.10 -10.42
C ARG A 58 4.05 1.31 -10.96
N ALA A 59 3.53 0.35 -10.18
CA ALA A 59 2.35 -0.41 -10.57
C ALA A 59 1.07 0.46 -10.59
N VAL A 60 0.87 1.40 -9.66
CA VAL A 60 -0.35 2.23 -9.63
C VAL A 60 -0.28 3.44 -10.57
N GLN A 61 0.92 3.90 -10.92
CA GLN A 61 1.13 5.11 -11.72
C GLN A 61 0.39 5.12 -13.07
N PRO A 62 0.35 4.05 -13.88
CA PRO A 62 -0.36 4.04 -15.16
C PRO A 62 -1.87 4.28 -15.01
N VAL A 63 -2.48 3.77 -13.93
CA VAL A 63 -3.89 4.01 -13.60
C VAL A 63 -4.12 5.49 -13.35
N LYS A 64 -3.27 6.12 -12.52
CA LYS A 64 -3.40 7.53 -12.17
C LYS A 64 -3.12 8.44 -13.37
N ALA A 65 -2.14 8.10 -14.20
CA ALA A 65 -1.81 8.82 -15.43
C ALA A 65 -2.99 8.80 -16.41
N LYS A 66 -3.60 7.63 -16.66
CA LYS A 66 -4.80 7.52 -17.51
C LYS A 66 -6.00 8.31 -16.98
N MET A 67 -6.19 8.31 -15.66
CA MET A 67 -7.24 9.11 -15.03
C MET A 67 -6.97 10.62 -15.18
N LYS A 68 -5.72 11.07 -14.98
CA LYS A 68 -5.36 12.50 -15.02
C LYS A 68 -5.29 13.07 -16.45
N VAL A 69 -4.72 12.32 -17.38
CA VAL A 69 -4.43 12.79 -18.74
C VAL A 69 -5.63 12.61 -19.65
N SER A 70 -6.21 11.41 -19.69
CA SER A 70 -7.29 11.07 -20.62
C SER A 70 -8.69 11.20 -20.00
N GLY A 71 -8.79 11.52 -18.71
CA GLY A 71 -10.07 11.61 -18.00
C GLY A 71 -10.85 10.28 -17.99
N GLN A 72 -10.17 9.14 -18.18
CA GLN A 72 -10.79 7.81 -18.16
C GLN A 72 -11.08 7.36 -16.71
N PHE A 73 -11.87 6.29 -16.55
CA PHE A 73 -12.24 5.70 -15.26
C PHE A 73 -13.09 6.61 -14.34
N LYS A 74 -13.87 7.52 -14.94
CA LYS A 74 -14.85 8.36 -14.22
C LYS A 74 -16.10 7.59 -13.76
N ASN A 75 -16.40 6.46 -14.40
CA ASN A 75 -17.52 5.59 -14.04
C ASN A 75 -17.10 4.67 -12.88
N SER A 76 -18.02 4.44 -11.95
CA SER A 76 -17.80 3.69 -10.70
C SER A 76 -17.41 2.23 -10.87
N ASP A 77 -17.53 1.69 -12.08
CA ASP A 77 -17.48 0.25 -12.30
C ASP A 77 -16.10 -0.36 -12.07
N GLY A 78 -15.04 0.46 -12.05
CA GLY A 78 -13.71 0.04 -11.58
C GLY A 78 -13.13 -1.20 -12.29
N ALA A 79 -13.66 -1.59 -13.46
CA ALA A 79 -13.33 -2.86 -14.11
C ALA A 79 -11.84 -2.91 -14.47
N TYR A 80 -11.31 -1.83 -15.07
CA TYR A 80 -9.90 -1.74 -15.39
C TYR A 80 -9.01 -1.75 -14.15
N THR A 81 -9.35 -1.00 -13.09
CA THR A 81 -8.54 -0.92 -11.88
C THR A 81 -8.51 -2.25 -11.14
N THR A 82 -9.64 -2.98 -11.14
CA THR A 82 -9.77 -4.32 -10.57
C THR A 82 -8.91 -5.33 -11.34
N LEU A 83 -9.08 -5.42 -12.67
CA LEU A 83 -8.28 -6.32 -13.51
C LEU A 83 -6.78 -6.01 -13.41
N HIS A 84 -6.43 -4.72 -13.47
CA HIS A 84 -5.04 -4.28 -13.32
C HIS A 84 -4.48 -4.66 -11.94
N SER A 85 -5.23 -4.48 -10.85
CA SER A 85 -4.84 -4.88 -9.50
C SER A 85 -4.56 -6.38 -9.39
N ILE A 86 -5.43 -7.22 -9.97
CA ILE A 86 -5.26 -8.68 -10.01
C ILE A 86 -3.98 -9.05 -10.77
N ILE A 87 -3.76 -8.46 -11.95
CA ILE A 87 -2.56 -8.71 -12.77
C ILE A 87 -1.27 -8.33 -12.03
N GLN A 88 -1.24 -7.14 -11.41
CA GLN A 88 -0.06 -6.68 -10.67
C GLN A 88 0.21 -7.55 -9.43
N THR A 89 -0.85 -7.98 -8.74
CA THR A 89 -0.75 -8.89 -7.60
C THR A 89 -0.25 -10.26 -8.03
N ALA A 90 -0.70 -10.80 -9.15
CA ALA A 90 -0.21 -12.06 -9.71
C ALA A 90 1.29 -11.97 -10.03
N ARG A 91 1.70 -10.90 -10.75
CA ARG A 91 3.12 -10.65 -11.07
C ARG A 91 3.98 -10.53 -9.82
N LYS A 92 3.52 -9.78 -8.81
CA LYS A 92 4.25 -9.60 -7.54
C LYS A 92 4.48 -10.92 -6.79
N ASN A 93 3.57 -11.88 -6.93
CA ASN A 93 3.66 -13.19 -6.32
C ASN A 93 4.23 -14.26 -7.27
N ASN A 94 4.85 -13.87 -8.38
CA ASN A 94 5.39 -14.78 -9.40
C ASN A 94 4.35 -15.78 -9.95
N ARG A 95 3.07 -15.40 -9.98
CA ARG A 95 1.98 -16.18 -10.55
C ARG A 95 1.66 -15.72 -11.97
N ASN A 96 1.18 -16.66 -12.79
CA ASN A 96 0.70 -16.35 -14.14
C ASN A 96 -0.54 -15.43 -14.05
N PRO A 97 -0.53 -14.22 -14.66
CA PRO A 97 -1.67 -13.31 -14.60
C PRO A 97 -2.94 -13.84 -15.25
N PHE A 98 -2.82 -14.60 -16.34
CA PHE A 98 -3.97 -15.21 -17.01
C PHE A 98 -4.64 -16.25 -16.11
N ALA A 99 -3.84 -17.09 -15.45
CA ALA A 99 -4.37 -18.05 -14.48
C ALA A 99 -5.09 -17.36 -13.31
N ALA A 100 -4.55 -16.26 -12.79
CA ALA A 100 -5.18 -15.49 -11.72
C ALA A 100 -6.50 -14.83 -12.16
N LEU A 101 -6.57 -14.32 -13.38
CA LEU A 101 -7.82 -13.80 -13.96
C LEU A 101 -8.86 -14.89 -14.17
N ALA A 102 -8.44 -16.05 -14.67
CA ALA A 102 -9.33 -17.20 -14.85
C ALA A 102 -9.87 -17.74 -13.51
N GLU A 103 -9.05 -17.71 -12.45
CA GLU A 103 -9.49 -18.03 -11.08
C GLU A 103 -10.53 -17.02 -10.57
N PHE A 104 -10.28 -15.73 -10.78
CA PHE A 104 -11.22 -14.66 -10.41
C PHE A 104 -12.57 -14.77 -11.14
N ALA A 105 -12.56 -15.11 -12.43
CA ALA A 105 -13.78 -15.23 -13.23
C ALA A 105 -14.66 -16.45 -12.87
N ARG A 106 -14.14 -17.41 -12.10
CA ARG A 106 -14.88 -18.59 -11.63
C ARG A 106 -15.54 -18.40 -10.27
N ARG A 107 -15.24 -17.31 -9.56
CA ARG A 107 -15.92 -16.92 -8.31
C ARG A 107 -17.24 -16.25 -8.62
#